data_AF-A0A9D2FNN9-F1
#
_entry.id   AF-A0A9D2FNN9-F1
#
_cell.length_a   1.000
_cell.length_b   1.000
_cell.length_c   1.000
_cell.angle_alpha   90.00
_cell.angle_beta   90.00
_cell.angle_gamma   90.00
#
_symmetry.space_group_name_H-M   'P 1'
#
loop_
_entity.id
_entity.type
_entity.pdbx_description
1 polymer ?
#
loop_
_entity_poly.entity_id
_entity_poly.type
_entity_poly.pdbx_seq_one_letter_code
_entity_poly.pdbx_strand_id
1 'polypeptide(L)'
;MNLLKALTGFTCKEYETIDDIMERQEEAYTERLSQTMPHSNLREKHILSQEFANLHSVNILSFNYTALFDILEVESPCFYNNVHGKLCLHQCAQNCTDCNIIFGIDDTAIQSQNTDSGLYKFSKTYRKMLYANVETRVLPTKDNPLEIKFYGHSLSEADYSYFQSIFDYYNLYENSKVSLVFYYSKGFEQTDKVYQLINTYGKTLSNKDQSKNLTHKLLLENRLKIVEIS
;
A
#
# COMPACT_ATOMS: atom_id res chain seq x y z
N MET A 1 -13.15 44.95 20.04
CA MET A 1 -12.81 44.47 18.68
C MET A 1 -13.13 42.99 18.67
N ASN A 2 -14.15 42.55 17.92
CA ASN A 2 -14.67 41.18 18.00
C ASN A 2 -13.76 40.24 17.18
N LEU A 3 -12.92 39.45 17.86
CA LEU A 3 -11.90 38.59 17.27
C LEU A 3 -12.48 37.60 16.25
N LEU A 4 -13.74 37.20 16.46
CA LEU A 4 -14.48 36.28 15.58
C LEU A 4 -14.80 36.91 14.21
N LYS A 5 -15.09 38.21 14.18
CA LYS A 5 -15.44 38.94 12.94
C LYS A 5 -14.23 39.14 12.02
N ALA A 6 -13.02 39.19 12.58
CA ALA A 6 -11.77 39.30 11.83
C ALA A 6 -11.34 37.95 11.22
N LEU A 7 -11.74 36.83 11.83
CA LEU A 7 -11.34 35.48 11.40
C LEU A 7 -12.27 34.87 10.35
N THR A 8 -13.55 35.22 10.33
CA THR A 8 -14.53 34.50 9.50
C THR A 8 -15.01 35.25 8.25
N GLY A 9 -14.80 36.57 8.16
CA GLY A 9 -15.12 37.35 6.95
C GLY A 9 -16.60 37.44 6.55
N PHE A 10 -17.52 36.81 7.30
CA PHE A 10 -18.95 36.82 6.98
C PHE A 10 -19.60 38.14 7.42
N THR A 11 -19.98 38.96 6.44
CA THR A 11 -20.88 40.10 6.64
C THR A 11 -22.32 39.63 6.45
N CYS A 12 -23.14 39.81 7.49
CA CYS A 12 -24.60 39.62 7.51
C CYS A 12 -25.08 38.20 7.86
N LYS A 13 -25.07 37.86 9.16
CA LYS A 13 -26.19 37.26 9.93
C LYS A 13 -25.74 37.06 11.38
N GLU A 14 -26.64 37.27 12.33
CA GLU A 14 -26.37 37.05 13.76
C GLU A 14 -26.30 35.54 14.01
N TYR A 15 -25.17 35.07 14.55
CA TYR A 15 -24.95 33.70 15.02
C TYR A 15 -24.81 33.78 16.54
N GLU A 16 -25.67 33.07 17.29
CA GLU A 16 -25.67 33.14 18.76
C GLU A 16 -24.66 32.16 19.38
N THR A 17 -24.44 30.98 18.76
CA THR A 17 -23.49 29.96 19.24
C THR A 17 -22.71 29.28 18.11
N ILE A 18 -21.65 28.53 18.48
CA ILE A 18 -20.88 27.70 17.52
C ILE A 18 -21.73 26.55 16.99
N ASP A 19 -22.65 26.02 17.80
CA ASP A 19 -23.54 24.92 17.42
C ASP A 19 -24.50 25.35 16.30
N ASP A 20 -24.97 26.60 16.30
CA ASP A 20 -25.79 27.17 15.22
C ASP A 20 -25.06 27.24 13.87
N ILE A 21 -23.72 27.33 13.90
CA ILE A 21 -22.89 27.35 12.70
C ILE A 21 -22.72 25.91 12.19
N MET A 22 -22.55 24.95 13.08
CA MET A 22 -22.36 23.54 12.75
C MET A 22 -23.64 22.92 12.18
N GLU A 23 -24.78 23.14 12.84
CA GLU A 23 -26.09 22.60 12.41
C GLU A 23 -26.49 23.14 11.04
N ARG A 24 -26.24 24.43 10.76
CA ARG A 24 -26.53 24.99 9.43
C ARG A 24 -25.54 24.61 8.34
N GLN A 25 -24.28 24.30 8.67
CA GLN A 25 -23.36 23.71 7.68
C GLN A 25 -23.78 22.30 7.30
N GLU A 26 -24.31 21.52 8.25
CA GLU A 26 -24.94 20.23 7.98
C GLU A 26 -26.20 20.38 7.12
N GLU A 27 -27.09 21.32 7.42
CA GLU A 27 -28.31 21.56 6.62
C GLU A 27 -28.01 22.07 5.19
N ALA A 28 -27.09 23.03 5.05
CA ALA A 28 -26.71 23.58 3.75
C ALA A 28 -25.95 22.56 2.86
N TYR A 29 -25.28 21.59 3.48
CA TYR A 29 -24.69 20.44 2.79
C TYR A 29 -25.77 19.43 2.37
N THR A 30 -26.76 19.19 3.24
CA THR A 30 -27.88 18.27 3.00
C THR A 30 -28.76 18.72 1.83
N GLU A 31 -29.02 20.02 1.66
CA GLU A 31 -29.82 20.55 0.54
C GLU A 31 -29.12 20.42 -0.83
N ARG A 32 -27.78 20.46 -0.89
CA ARG A 32 -27.01 20.30 -2.15
C ARG A 32 -26.95 18.86 -2.67
N LEU A 33 -27.31 17.87 -1.84
CA LEU A 33 -27.11 16.44 -2.11
C LEU A 33 -28.35 15.71 -2.64
N SER A 34 -29.43 16.42 -2.97
CA SER A 34 -30.61 15.79 -3.56
C SER A 34 -30.46 15.51 -5.06
N GLN A 35 -29.69 14.47 -5.40
CA GLN A 35 -30.02 13.49 -6.44
C GLN A 35 -28.98 12.33 -6.47
N THR A 36 -29.42 11.17 -5.96
CA THR A 36 -28.97 9.80 -6.30
C THR A 36 -27.55 9.35 -5.93
N MET A 37 -27.22 9.17 -4.63
CA MET A 37 -26.27 8.13 -4.15
C MET A 37 -26.63 7.69 -2.72
N PRO A 38 -26.47 6.40 -2.33
CA PRO A 38 -26.88 5.91 -1.01
C PRO A 38 -25.99 6.47 0.11
N HIS A 39 -26.62 7.05 1.14
CA HIS A 39 -26.00 7.77 2.27
C HIS A 39 -24.91 6.99 3.05
N SER A 40 -24.87 5.65 3.00
CA SER A 40 -23.88 4.85 3.73
C SER A 40 -22.48 4.85 3.11
N ASN A 41 -22.39 4.74 1.78
CA ASN A 41 -21.10 4.66 1.06
C ASN A 41 -20.29 5.96 1.13
N LEU A 42 -20.96 7.11 1.10
CA LEU A 42 -20.30 8.42 1.18
C LEU A 42 -19.73 8.69 2.57
N ARG A 43 -20.44 8.26 3.63
CA ARG A 43 -19.97 8.37 5.00
C ARG A 43 -18.72 7.51 5.24
N GLU A 44 -18.74 6.26 4.78
CA GLU A 44 -17.59 5.36 4.87
C GLU A 44 -16.39 5.91 4.09
N LYS A 45 -16.62 6.42 2.87
CA LYS A 45 -15.58 7.06 2.05
C LYS A 45 -14.95 8.25 2.77
N HIS A 46 -15.74 9.09 3.43
CA HIS A 46 -15.24 10.25 4.16
C HIS A 46 -14.42 9.87 5.39
N ILE A 47 -14.88 8.89 6.18
CA ILE A 47 -14.13 8.38 7.34
C ILE A 47 -12.80 7.79 6.89
N LEU A 48 -12.81 6.92 5.87
CA LEU A 48 -11.58 6.34 5.33
C LEU A 48 -10.67 7.44 4.77
N SER A 49 -11.20 8.41 4.02
CA SER A 49 -10.44 9.54 3.49
C SER A 49 -9.64 10.27 4.58
N GLN A 50 -10.25 10.54 5.74
CA GLN A 50 -9.58 11.17 6.87
C GLN A 50 -8.49 10.28 7.50
N GLU A 51 -8.74 8.98 7.62
CA GLU A 51 -7.74 8.02 8.13
C GLU A 51 -6.53 7.89 7.18
N PHE A 52 -6.79 7.85 5.87
CA PHE A 52 -5.76 7.73 4.83
C PHE A 52 -4.94 9.03 4.66
N ALA A 53 -5.52 10.19 4.97
CA ALA A 53 -4.79 11.47 4.96
C ALA A 53 -3.63 11.48 5.98
N ASN A 54 -3.70 10.69 7.05
CA ASN A 54 -2.66 10.62 8.08
C ASN A 54 -1.45 9.74 7.72
N LEU A 55 -1.37 9.19 6.50
CA LEU A 55 -0.32 8.25 6.07
C LEU A 55 0.99 8.89 5.62
N HIS A 56 1.27 10.14 6.00
CA HIS A 56 2.44 10.90 5.53
C HIS A 56 3.81 10.25 5.82
N SER A 57 3.89 9.36 6.82
CA SER A 57 5.11 8.63 7.18
C SER A 57 5.10 7.14 6.78
N VAL A 58 4.09 6.70 6.02
CA VAL A 58 3.90 5.29 5.67
C VAL A 58 4.24 5.07 4.19
N ASN A 59 5.08 4.07 3.94
CA ASN A 59 5.38 3.61 2.58
C ASN A 59 4.42 2.47 2.24
N ILE A 60 3.68 2.61 1.14
CA ILE A 60 2.61 1.70 0.77
C ILE A 60 2.93 1.06 -0.56
N LEU A 61 3.03 -0.27 -0.55
CA LEU A 61 3.18 -1.08 -1.74
C LEU A 61 1.89 -1.85 -2.01
N SER A 62 1.17 -1.46 -3.06
CA SER A 62 -0.06 -2.13 -3.48
C SER A 62 0.20 -3.10 -4.62
N PHE A 63 -0.27 -4.33 -4.47
CA PHE A 63 -0.33 -5.35 -5.52
C PHE A 63 -1.72 -5.44 -6.14
N ASN A 64 -2.65 -4.57 -5.75
CA ASN A 64 -3.99 -4.59 -6.31
C ASN A 64 -4.02 -3.82 -7.64
N TYR A 65 -4.71 -4.35 -8.65
CA TYR A 65 -5.00 -3.63 -9.90
C TYR A 65 -5.87 -2.39 -9.70
N THR A 66 -6.53 -2.28 -8.54
CA THR A 66 -7.35 -1.14 -8.15
C THR A 66 -6.50 -0.01 -7.54
N ALA A 67 -6.67 1.21 -8.05
CA ALA A 67 -6.08 2.41 -7.46
C ALA A 67 -6.94 2.89 -6.27
N LEU A 68 -6.60 2.42 -5.07
CA LEU A 68 -7.36 2.67 -3.85
C LEU A 68 -7.60 4.17 -3.58
N PHE A 69 -6.55 4.99 -3.72
CA PHE A 69 -6.62 6.44 -3.47
C PHE A 69 -7.49 7.16 -4.49
N ASP A 70 -7.55 6.68 -5.74
CA ASP A 70 -8.43 7.24 -6.77
C ASP A 70 -9.91 6.95 -6.43
N ILE A 71 -10.23 5.72 -5.98
CA ILE A 71 -11.59 5.35 -5.57
C ILE A 71 -12.05 6.17 -4.36
N LEU A 72 -11.15 6.32 -3.39
CA LEU A 72 -11.42 7.08 -2.17
C LEU A 72 -11.42 8.60 -2.41
N GLU A 73 -11.09 9.06 -3.62
CA GLU A 73 -10.96 10.49 -3.98
C GLU A 73 -10.08 11.27 -2.99
N VAL A 74 -8.97 10.65 -2.59
CA VAL A 74 -7.95 11.26 -1.74
C VAL A 74 -6.62 11.36 -2.47
N GLU A 75 -5.85 12.38 -2.12
CA GLU A 75 -4.48 12.48 -2.61
C GLU A 75 -3.68 11.27 -2.15
N SER A 76 -3.05 10.59 -3.11
CA SER A 76 -2.16 9.48 -2.81
C SER A 76 -0.91 10.00 -2.11
N PRO A 77 -0.42 9.36 -1.04
CA PRO A 77 0.80 9.79 -0.39
C PRO A 77 1.98 9.67 -1.36
N CYS A 78 2.95 10.56 -1.23
CA CYS A 78 4.19 10.54 -2.04
C CYS A 78 4.93 9.20 -2.01
N PHE A 79 4.72 8.42 -0.95
CA PHE A 79 5.35 7.12 -0.71
C PHE A 79 4.41 5.94 -1.05
N TYR A 80 3.59 6.08 -2.09
CA TYR A 80 2.72 5.01 -2.62
C TYR A 80 3.23 4.50 -3.97
N ASN A 81 3.27 3.18 -4.12
CA ASN A 81 3.47 2.55 -5.41
C ASN A 81 2.47 1.41 -5.61
N ASN A 82 1.79 1.43 -6.76
CA ASN A 82 0.94 0.33 -7.17
C ASN A 82 1.67 -0.52 -8.22
N VAL A 83 2.20 -1.65 -7.76
CA VAL A 83 3.02 -2.59 -8.51
C VAL A 83 2.35 -3.07 -9.79
N HIS A 84 1.03 -3.26 -9.74
CA HIS A 84 0.23 -3.82 -10.85
C HIS A 84 -0.72 -2.80 -11.48
N GLY A 85 -1.21 -1.81 -10.74
CA GLY A 85 -2.30 -0.93 -11.17
C GLY A 85 -1.90 0.45 -11.71
N LYS A 86 -0.99 1.17 -11.06
CA LYS A 86 -0.77 2.60 -11.36
C LYS A 86 0.68 2.99 -11.15
N LEU A 87 1.45 3.05 -12.23
CA LEU A 87 2.80 3.62 -12.20
C LEU A 87 2.72 5.13 -12.46
N CYS A 88 2.65 5.93 -11.39
CA CYS A 88 2.73 7.38 -11.54
C CYS A 88 4.16 7.82 -11.83
N LEU A 89 4.31 8.54 -12.95
CA LEU A 89 5.61 9.00 -13.45
C LEU A 89 6.02 10.36 -12.87
N HIS A 90 5.16 10.97 -12.07
CA HIS A 90 5.39 12.26 -11.43
C HIS A 90 5.64 12.09 -9.93
N GLN A 91 6.50 12.95 -9.36
CA GLN A 91 6.65 13.04 -7.92
C GLN A 91 5.35 13.59 -7.31
N CYS A 92 4.79 12.86 -6.34
CA CYS A 92 3.72 13.31 -5.44
C CYS A 92 2.50 13.94 -6.13
N ALA A 93 1.43 13.16 -6.35
CA ALA A 93 0.08 13.63 -6.72
C ALA A 93 -0.05 14.59 -7.93
N GLN A 94 1.05 14.99 -8.58
CA GLN A 94 1.02 15.84 -9.76
C GLN A 94 0.51 15.03 -10.94
N ASN A 95 -0.80 15.16 -11.17
CA ASN A 95 -1.53 14.68 -12.33
C ASN A 95 -1.16 13.25 -12.77
N CYS A 96 -1.44 12.28 -11.91
CA CYS A 96 -1.30 10.86 -12.21
C CYS A 96 -2.47 10.32 -13.08
N THR A 97 -3.15 11.13 -13.88
CA THR A 97 -4.29 10.69 -14.71
C THR A 97 -3.88 9.73 -15.82
N ASP A 98 -2.66 9.84 -16.33
CA ASP A 98 -2.17 9.06 -17.48
C ASP A 98 -1.31 7.84 -17.06
N CYS A 99 -1.63 7.24 -15.92
CA CYS A 99 -0.88 6.10 -15.42
C CYS A 99 -1.33 4.78 -16.04
N ASN A 100 -0.36 3.99 -16.51
CA ASN A 100 -0.63 2.69 -17.11
C ASN A 100 -0.70 1.58 -16.06
N ILE A 101 -1.65 0.66 -16.26
CA ILE A 101 -1.72 -0.62 -15.54
C ILE A 101 -0.61 -1.53 -16.06
N ILE A 102 0.20 -2.06 -15.15
CA ILE A 102 1.25 -3.03 -15.47
C ILE A 102 0.70 -4.44 -15.24
N PHE A 103 0.01 -4.93 -16.26
CA PHE A 103 -0.37 -6.35 -16.34
C PHE A 103 0.83 -7.18 -16.82
N GLY A 104 0.86 -8.49 -16.56
CA GLY A 104 1.90 -9.36 -17.13
C GLY A 104 2.21 -10.58 -16.27
N ILE A 105 3.05 -11.46 -16.81
CA ILE A 105 3.56 -12.63 -16.07
C ILE A 105 4.89 -12.31 -15.41
N ASP A 106 5.26 -13.11 -14.41
CA ASP A 106 6.58 -12.99 -13.78
C ASP A 106 7.68 -13.38 -14.78
N ASP A 107 8.80 -12.66 -14.75
CA ASP A 107 9.90 -12.89 -15.70
C ASP A 107 10.54 -14.27 -15.51
N THR A 108 10.53 -14.80 -14.29
CA THR A 108 11.06 -16.15 -13.98
C THR A 108 10.27 -17.25 -14.69
N ALA A 109 8.95 -17.07 -14.84
CA ALA A 109 8.09 -18.00 -15.56
C ALA A 109 8.40 -18.03 -17.07
N ILE A 110 8.95 -16.93 -17.61
CA ILE A 110 9.38 -16.85 -19.01
C ILE A 110 10.78 -17.42 -19.19
N GLN A 111 11.73 -17.06 -18.31
CA GLN A 111 13.11 -17.52 -18.38
C GLN A 111 13.22 -19.05 -18.27
N SER A 112 12.35 -19.69 -17.48
CA SER A 112 12.30 -21.15 -17.32
C SER A 112 11.82 -21.90 -18.57
N GLN A 113 11.15 -21.24 -19.52
CA GLN A 113 10.56 -21.86 -20.71
C GLN A 113 11.53 -21.94 -21.91
N ASN A 114 12.72 -21.30 -21.81
CA ASN A 114 13.85 -21.38 -22.77
C ASN A 114 13.46 -21.32 -24.27
N THR A 115 12.35 -20.67 -24.60
CA THR A 115 11.82 -20.61 -25.96
C THR A 115 11.09 -19.29 -26.19
N ASP A 116 11.39 -18.70 -27.33
CA ASP A 116 10.72 -17.57 -27.98
C ASP A 116 11.19 -16.13 -27.66
N SER A 117 11.70 -15.48 -28.71
CA SER A 117 12.40 -14.18 -28.70
C SER A 117 11.49 -12.96 -28.52
N GLY A 118 10.29 -13.14 -27.97
CA GLY A 118 9.30 -12.08 -27.79
C GLY A 118 8.44 -12.20 -26.53
N LEU A 119 8.45 -13.33 -25.83
CA LEU A 119 7.61 -13.53 -24.64
C LEU A 119 7.96 -12.58 -23.51
N TYR A 120 9.23 -12.20 -23.38
CA TYR A 120 9.69 -11.21 -22.40
C TYR A 120 8.89 -9.90 -22.47
N LYS A 121 8.31 -9.53 -23.62
CA LYS A 121 7.48 -8.32 -23.78
C LYS A 121 6.19 -8.36 -22.94
N PHE A 122 5.75 -9.55 -22.54
CA PHE A 122 4.61 -9.76 -21.66
C PHE A 122 4.99 -9.85 -20.18
N SER A 123 6.29 -9.76 -19.83
CA SER A 123 6.71 -9.75 -18.44
C SER A 123 6.43 -8.40 -17.79
N LYS A 124 6.06 -8.45 -16.50
CA LYS A 124 5.91 -7.24 -15.67
C LYS A 124 7.23 -6.45 -15.65
N THR A 125 8.37 -7.14 -15.63
CA THR A 125 9.72 -6.56 -15.64
C THR A 125 9.99 -5.74 -16.89
N TYR A 126 9.73 -6.30 -18.08
CA TYR A 126 9.92 -5.58 -19.33
C TYR A 126 9.03 -4.34 -19.43
N ARG A 127 7.76 -4.47 -19.02
CA ARG A 127 6.83 -3.34 -19.01
C ARG A 127 7.27 -2.24 -18.05
N LYS A 128 7.75 -2.59 -16.85
CA LYS A 128 8.35 -1.62 -15.92
C LYS A 128 9.58 -0.93 -16.50
N MET A 129 10.44 -1.67 -17.21
CA MET A 129 11.65 -1.13 -17.84
C MET A 129 11.32 -0.02 -18.85
N LEU A 130 10.23 -0.13 -19.60
CA LEU A 130 9.79 0.93 -20.54
C LEU A 130 9.46 2.26 -19.85
N TYR A 131 9.21 2.22 -18.54
CA TYR A 131 8.81 3.36 -17.72
C TYR A 131 9.84 3.72 -16.64
N ALA A 132 11.06 3.18 -16.72
CA ALA A 132 12.11 3.30 -15.69
C ALA A 132 12.73 4.70 -15.54
N ASN A 133 12.26 5.71 -16.30
CA ASN A 133 12.78 7.08 -16.27
C ASN A 133 12.41 7.86 -14.98
N VAL A 134 11.77 7.21 -14.00
CA VAL A 134 11.26 7.84 -12.79
C VAL A 134 11.85 7.13 -11.58
N GLU A 135 12.61 7.87 -10.77
CA GLU A 135 13.15 7.42 -9.49
C GLU A 135 12.01 7.18 -8.48
N THR A 136 11.25 6.10 -8.68
CA THR A 136 10.26 5.65 -7.71
C THR A 136 10.99 4.82 -6.65
N ARG A 137 11.64 5.49 -5.69
CA ARG A 137 12.18 4.79 -4.53
C ARG A 137 11.03 4.46 -3.58
N VAL A 138 10.49 3.26 -3.75
CA VAL A 138 9.33 2.76 -2.99
C VAL A 138 9.73 2.22 -1.62
N LEU A 139 10.95 1.69 -1.50
CA LEU A 139 11.43 1.09 -0.26
C LEU A 139 12.18 2.13 0.58
N PRO A 140 11.80 2.30 1.87
CA PRO A 140 12.54 3.09 2.85
C PRO A 140 14.03 2.76 2.93
N THR A 141 14.83 3.70 3.45
CA THR A 141 16.24 3.42 3.76
C THR A 141 16.38 2.41 4.90
N LYS A 142 17.53 1.75 4.97
CA LYS A 142 17.81 0.67 5.95
C LYS A 142 18.24 1.20 7.32
N ASP A 143 18.24 2.52 7.53
CA ASP A 143 18.87 3.16 8.68
C ASP A 143 18.06 2.96 9.97
N ASN A 144 16.73 2.95 9.81
CA ASN A 144 15.77 2.87 10.90
C ASN A 144 15.18 1.47 11.06
N PRO A 145 14.74 1.10 12.29
CA PRO A 145 13.87 -0.04 12.49
C PRO A 145 12.64 0.03 11.58
N LEU A 146 12.30 -1.11 10.97
CA LEU A 146 11.24 -1.20 9.99
C LEU A 146 10.34 -2.39 10.31
N GLU A 147 9.05 -2.10 10.44
CA GLU A 147 8.01 -3.13 10.52
C GLU A 147 7.28 -3.19 9.18
N ILE A 148 7.39 -4.33 8.49
CA ILE A 148 6.72 -4.59 7.22
C ILE A 148 5.40 -5.29 7.50
N LYS A 149 4.31 -4.62 7.16
CA LYS A 149 2.94 -5.08 7.41
C LYS A 149 2.33 -5.62 6.12
N PHE A 150 1.87 -6.86 6.16
CA PHE A 150 1.23 -7.54 5.03
C PHE A 150 -0.27 -7.62 5.26
N TYR A 151 -1.04 -7.14 4.29
CA TYR A 151 -2.50 -7.21 4.27
C TYR A 151 -2.98 -7.93 3.01
N GLY A 152 -4.06 -8.71 3.15
CA GLY A 152 -4.68 -9.45 2.05
C GLY A 152 -4.28 -10.93 2.02
N HIS A 153 -4.84 -11.70 1.07
CA HIS A 153 -4.78 -13.17 1.06
C HIS A 153 -3.75 -13.75 0.08
N SER A 154 -3.09 -12.89 -0.71
CA SER A 154 -2.21 -13.28 -1.82
C SER A 154 -0.75 -13.29 -1.37
N LEU A 155 -0.34 -14.38 -0.72
CA LEU A 155 1.07 -14.79 -0.61
C LEU A 155 1.39 -15.82 -1.70
N SER A 156 0.89 -15.58 -2.92
CA SER A 156 0.95 -16.53 -4.02
C SER A 156 2.34 -16.57 -4.67
N GLU A 157 2.66 -17.67 -5.36
CA GLU A 157 3.91 -17.79 -6.12
C GLU A 157 4.03 -16.73 -7.23
N ALA A 158 2.91 -16.26 -7.79
CA ALA A 158 2.90 -15.27 -8.86
C ALA A 158 3.43 -13.88 -8.46
N ASP A 159 3.48 -13.60 -7.15
CA ASP A 159 4.01 -12.36 -6.59
C ASP A 159 5.31 -12.59 -5.80
N TYR A 160 5.85 -13.83 -5.79
CA TYR A 160 7.01 -14.22 -4.99
C TYR A 160 8.25 -13.36 -5.25
N SER A 161 8.52 -13.02 -6.50
CA SER A 161 9.69 -12.21 -6.90
C SER A 161 9.74 -10.85 -6.20
N TYR A 162 8.59 -10.27 -5.88
CA TYR A 162 8.50 -9.02 -5.13
C TYR A 162 8.85 -9.21 -3.66
N PHE A 163 8.33 -10.25 -3.01
CA PHE A 163 8.68 -10.57 -1.63
C PHE A 163 10.18 -10.85 -1.51
N GLN A 164 10.73 -11.65 -2.43
CA GLN A 164 12.16 -11.91 -2.51
C GLN A 164 12.96 -10.61 -2.64
N SER A 165 12.59 -9.73 -3.56
CA SER A 165 13.28 -8.45 -3.77
C SER A 165 13.25 -7.56 -2.52
N ILE A 166 12.13 -7.53 -1.79
CA ILE A 166 12.00 -6.79 -0.53
C ILE A 166 12.92 -7.40 0.54
N PHE A 167 12.89 -8.72 0.71
CA PHE A 167 13.69 -9.41 1.72
C PHE A 167 15.20 -9.31 1.44
N ASP A 168 15.61 -9.40 0.17
CA ASP A 168 16.99 -9.20 -0.27
C ASP A 168 17.44 -7.75 -0.06
N TYR A 169 16.58 -6.78 -0.40
CA TYR A 169 16.87 -5.37 -0.15
C TYR A 169 17.16 -5.14 1.33
N TYR A 170 16.35 -5.68 2.24
CA TYR A 170 16.55 -5.48 3.67
C TYR A 170 17.56 -6.41 4.32
N ASN A 171 18.09 -7.41 3.61
CA ASN A 171 18.86 -8.52 4.17
C ASN A 171 18.14 -9.13 5.38
N LEU A 172 16.96 -9.72 5.13
CA LEU A 172 16.05 -10.19 6.18
C LEU A 172 16.75 -11.13 7.19
N TYR A 173 17.73 -11.92 6.76
CA TYR A 173 18.46 -12.82 7.65
C TYR A 173 19.33 -12.07 8.68
N GLU A 174 20.23 -11.20 8.22
CA GLU A 174 21.21 -10.52 9.09
C GLU A 174 20.66 -9.27 9.77
N ASN A 175 19.66 -8.62 9.18
CA ASN A 175 19.17 -7.33 9.65
C ASN A 175 18.12 -7.47 10.76
N SER A 176 18.57 -7.51 12.01
CA SER A 176 17.71 -7.61 13.20
C SER A 176 16.71 -6.46 13.40
N LYS A 177 16.86 -5.34 12.67
CA LYS A 177 15.98 -4.17 12.77
C LYS A 177 14.68 -4.32 11.96
N VAL A 178 14.55 -5.40 11.17
CA VAL A 178 13.40 -5.60 10.28
C VAL A 178 12.49 -6.69 10.84
N SER A 179 11.23 -6.35 11.08
CA SER A 179 10.17 -7.27 11.51
C SER A 179 9.07 -7.37 10.46
N LEU A 180 8.38 -8.52 10.45
CA LEU A 180 7.29 -8.87 9.55
C LEU A 180 6.02 -9.12 10.36
N VAL A 181 4.91 -8.50 9.96
CA VAL A 181 3.59 -8.73 10.55
C VAL A 181 2.60 -9.08 9.45
N PHE A 182 2.05 -10.29 9.51
CA PHE A 182 1.04 -10.77 8.56
C PHE A 182 -0.35 -10.71 9.19
N TYR A 183 -1.23 -9.91 8.60
CA TYR A 183 -2.61 -9.80 9.04
C TYR A 183 -3.53 -10.72 8.24
N TYR A 184 -4.49 -11.35 8.90
CA TYR A 184 -5.50 -12.19 8.26
C TYR A 184 -6.87 -12.04 8.92
N SER A 185 -7.94 -12.24 8.15
CA SER A 185 -9.31 -12.27 8.71
C SER A 185 -9.68 -13.67 9.17
N LYS A 186 -10.55 -13.78 10.17
CA LYS A 186 -11.05 -15.06 10.70
C LYS A 186 -11.51 -16.01 9.59
N GLY A 187 -11.03 -17.26 9.60
CA GLY A 187 -11.32 -18.26 8.58
C GLY A 187 -10.45 -18.15 7.31
N PHE A 188 -9.49 -17.24 7.30
CA PHE A 188 -8.48 -17.08 6.23
C PHE A 188 -7.07 -17.14 6.79
N GLU A 189 -6.83 -18.06 7.73
CA GLU A 189 -5.53 -18.28 8.37
C GLU A 189 -4.41 -18.42 7.32
N GLN A 190 -3.30 -17.73 7.55
CA GLN A 190 -2.20 -17.67 6.58
C GLN A 190 -0.91 -18.35 7.05
N THR A 191 -0.94 -19.05 8.18
CA THR A 191 0.25 -19.64 8.81
C THR A 191 1.06 -20.50 7.85
N ASP A 192 0.41 -21.40 7.11
CA ASP A 192 1.11 -22.28 6.16
C ASP A 192 1.71 -21.50 4.99
N LYS A 193 1.00 -20.49 4.48
CA LYS A 193 1.48 -19.65 3.37
C LYS A 193 2.67 -18.79 3.80
N VAL A 194 2.62 -18.22 5.01
CA VAL A 194 3.73 -17.46 5.59
C VAL A 194 4.94 -18.37 5.80
N TYR A 195 4.74 -19.56 6.36
CA TYR A 195 5.80 -20.55 6.53
C TYR A 195 6.45 -20.94 5.19
N GLN A 196 5.64 -21.20 4.17
CA GLN A 196 6.12 -21.50 2.82
C GLN A 196 6.89 -20.35 2.19
N LEU A 197 6.39 -19.12 2.31
CA LEU A 197 7.03 -17.92 1.78
C LEU A 197 8.43 -17.74 2.39
N ILE A 198 8.54 -17.78 3.71
CA ILE A 198 9.80 -17.55 4.42
C ILE A 198 10.79 -18.68 4.16
N ASN A 199 10.35 -19.93 4.12
CA ASN A 199 11.24 -21.05 3.82
C ASN A 199 11.68 -21.07 2.35
N THR A 200 10.80 -20.69 1.43
CA THR A 200 11.18 -20.57 0.01
C THR A 200 12.23 -19.48 -0.15
N TYR A 201 12.07 -18.35 0.54
CA TYR A 201 13.11 -17.33 0.61
C TYR A 201 14.40 -17.84 1.27
N GLY A 202 14.32 -18.58 2.38
CA GLY A 202 15.49 -19.18 3.03
C GLY A 202 16.34 -20.01 2.06
N LYS A 203 15.73 -20.72 1.11
CA LYS A 203 16.44 -21.52 0.09
C LYS A 203 17.30 -20.69 -0.87
N THR A 204 17.06 -19.38 -1.01
CA THR A 204 17.88 -18.49 -1.84
C THR A 204 19.15 -18.03 -1.14
N LEU A 205 19.25 -18.20 0.19
CA LEU A 205 20.42 -17.84 0.96
C LEU A 205 21.61 -18.76 0.65
N SER A 206 22.82 -18.20 0.60
CA SER A 206 24.03 -18.90 0.18
C SER A 206 24.45 -20.04 1.13
N ASN A 207 24.08 -19.94 2.41
CA ASN A 207 24.43 -20.91 3.44
C ASN A 207 23.26 -21.88 3.69
N LYS A 208 23.54 -23.19 3.56
CA LYS A 208 22.56 -24.28 3.71
C LYS A 208 21.94 -24.35 5.10
N ASP A 209 22.66 -23.92 6.14
CA ASP A 209 22.13 -23.89 7.51
C ASP A 209 21.20 -22.68 7.72
N GLN A 210 21.55 -21.54 7.11
CA GLN A 210 20.70 -20.34 7.08
C GLN A 210 19.36 -20.62 6.39
N SER A 211 19.40 -21.42 5.32
CA SER A 211 18.22 -21.81 4.55
C SER A 211 17.14 -22.51 5.37
N LYS A 212 17.53 -23.30 6.39
CA LYS A 212 16.59 -24.10 7.20
C LYS A 212 16.16 -23.41 8.48
N ASN A 213 16.88 -22.40 8.94
CA ASN A 213 16.68 -21.80 10.26
C ASN A 213 16.09 -20.39 10.24
N LEU A 214 15.89 -19.77 9.07
CA LEU A 214 15.39 -18.40 8.98
C LEU A 214 14.06 -18.20 9.73
N THR A 215 13.07 -19.06 9.48
CA THR A 215 11.76 -18.98 10.16
C THR A 215 11.93 -19.08 11.69
N HIS A 216 12.76 -20.03 12.15
CA HIS A 216 13.04 -20.22 13.56
C HIS A 216 13.72 -19.00 14.19
N LYS A 217 14.72 -18.42 13.50
CA LYS A 217 15.43 -17.21 13.92
C LYS A 217 14.48 -16.02 14.06
N LEU A 218 13.63 -15.77 13.05
CA LEU A 218 12.66 -14.66 13.09
C LEU A 218 11.68 -14.80 14.25
N LEU A 219 11.23 -16.02 14.56
CA LEU A 219 10.36 -16.29 15.70
C LEU A 219 11.07 -16.08 17.05
N LEU A 220 12.30 -16.59 17.20
CA LEU A 220 13.10 -16.40 18.43
C LEU A 220 13.41 -14.93 18.71
N GLU A 221 13.61 -14.13 17.66
CA GLU A 221 13.88 -12.70 17.76
C GLU A 221 12.60 -11.86 17.84
N ASN A 222 11.41 -12.48 17.88
CA ASN A 222 10.10 -11.80 17.86
C ASN A 222 9.90 -10.85 16.66
N ARG A 223 10.51 -11.21 15.52
CA ARG A 223 10.52 -10.47 14.26
C ARG A 223 9.51 -11.00 13.25
N LEU A 224 8.79 -12.08 13.55
CA LEU A 224 7.69 -12.59 12.73
C LEU A 224 6.43 -12.73 13.57
N LYS A 225 5.35 -12.06 13.15
CA LYS A 225 4.03 -12.13 13.79
C LYS A 225 2.96 -12.42 12.75
N ILE A 226 1.98 -13.22 13.15
CA ILE A 226 0.77 -13.51 12.37
C ILE A 226 -0.41 -13.13 13.25
N VAL A 227 -1.24 -12.19 12.80
CA VAL A 227 -2.25 -11.52 13.63
C VAL A 227 -3.61 -11.60 12.95
N GLU A 228 -4.60 -12.12 13.66
CA GLU A 228 -6.00 -12.07 13.23
C GLU A 228 -6.54 -10.64 13.39
N ILE A 229 -7.21 -10.14 12.36
CA ILE A 229 -8.00 -8.91 12.40
C ILE A 229 -9.49 -9.27 12.37
N SER A 230 -10.24 -8.73 13.32
CA SER A 230 -11.68 -9.00 13.54
C SER A 230 -12.54 -8.11 12.69
#